data_AF-A0A3D3X3Q7-F1
#
_entry.id   AF-A0A3D3X3Q7-F1
#
_cell.length_a   1.000
_cell.length_b   1.000
_cell.length_c   1.000
_cell.angle_alpha   90.00
_cell.angle_beta   90.00
_cell.angle_gamma   90.00
#
_symmetry.space_group_name_H-M   'P 1'
#
loop_
_entity.id
_entity.type
_entity.pdbx_description
1 polymer ?
#
loop_
_entity_poly.entity_id
_entity_poly.type
_entity_poly.pdbx_seq_one_letter_code
_entity_poly.pdbx_strand_id
1 'polypeptide(L)' 'GDGFIDFAGFAKILAEIQYSGWVVVEAEQDPEKANPLEYSRMGCEHLRKALQGASITIDH' A
#
# COMPACT_ATOMS: atom_id res chain seq x y z
N GLY A 1 7.38 -3.04 -8.27
CA GLY A 1 7.26 -2.76 -6.83
C GLY A 1 8.59 -3.11 -6.27
N ASP A 2 9.49 -2.13 -6.25
CA ASP A 2 10.94 -2.38 -6.22
C ASP A 2 11.52 -1.95 -4.86
N GLY A 3 10.63 -1.71 -3.89
CA GLY A 3 10.97 -1.35 -2.52
C GLY A 3 11.36 -2.57 -1.71
N PHE A 4 12.17 -2.34 -0.68
CA PHE A 4 12.68 -3.40 0.21
C PHE A 4 11.69 -3.79 1.33
N ILE A 5 10.49 -3.19 1.35
CA ILE A 5 9.48 -3.42 2.38
C ILE A 5 8.59 -4.60 1.96
N ASP A 6 8.48 -5.60 2.83
CA ASP A 6 7.52 -6.69 2.70
C ASP A 6 6.12 -6.25 3.16
N PHE A 7 5.36 -5.69 2.22
CA PHE A 7 3.98 -5.28 2.47
C PHE A 7 3.05 -6.45 2.77
N ALA A 8 3.35 -7.67 2.30
CA ALA A 8 2.52 -8.84 2.57
C ALA A 8 2.70 -9.31 4.02
N GLY A 9 3.94 -9.36 4.51
CA GLY A 9 4.24 -9.60 5.93
C GLY A 9 3.62 -8.54 6.83
N PHE A 10 3.74 -7.26 6.47
CA PHE A 10 3.11 -6.16 7.20
C PHE A 10 1.58 -6.30 7.27
N ALA A 11 0.92 -6.59 6.14
CA ALA A 11 -0.52 -6.77 6.08
C ALA A 11 -1.02 -7.93 6.96
N LYS A 12 -0.25 -9.03 7.04
CA LYS A 12 -0.58 -10.14 7.95
C LYS A 12 -0.57 -9.72 9.42
N ILE A 13 0.44 -8.96 9.84
CA ILE A 13 0.55 -8.46 11.21
C ILE A 13 -0.66 -7.57 11.54
N LEU A 14 -1.05 -6.69 10.62
CA LEU A 14 -2.24 -5.84 10.80
C LEU A 14 -3.53 -6.67 10.97
N ALA A 15 -3.67 -7.76 10.21
CA ALA A 15 -4.81 -8.66 10.34
C ALA A 15 -4.80 -9.40 11.69
N GLU A 16 -3.64 -9.87 12.14
CA GLU A 16 -3.47 -10.56 13.44
C GLU A 16 -3.85 -9.69 14.63
N ILE A 17 -3.52 -8.39 14.59
CA ILE A 17 -3.89 -7.43 15.64
C ILE A 17 -5.30 -6.85 15.46
N GLN A 18 -6.06 -7.33 14.47
CA GLN A 18 -7.41 -6.86 14.13
C GLN A 18 -7.46 -5.34 13.91
N TYR A 19 -6.45 -4.80 13.23
CA TYR A 19 -6.37 -3.38 12.95
C TYR A 19 -7.56 -2.92 12.09
N SER A 20 -8.21 -1.83 12.50
CA SER A 20 -9.40 -1.25 11.85
C SER A 20 -9.30 0.27 11.65
N GLY A 21 -8.07 0.79 11.65
CA GLY A 21 -7.78 2.20 11.43
C GLY A 21 -7.51 2.53 9.97
N TRP A 22 -6.84 3.67 9.76
CA TRP A 22 -6.62 4.24 8.43
C TRP A 22 -5.22 3.88 7.94
N VAL A 23 -5.09 3.60 6.65
CA VAL A 23 -3.81 3.42 5.99
C VAL A 23 -3.63 4.54 4.96
N VAL A 24 -2.49 5.21 5.01
CA VAL A 24 -2.13 6.30 4.09
C VAL A 24 -0.98 5.86 3.21
N VAL A 25 -1.07 6.17 1.91
CA VAL A 25 0.02 5.97 0.95
C VAL A 25 0.69 7.31 0.72
N GLU A 26 1.95 7.43 1.13
CA GLU A 26 2.80 8.58 0.85
C GLU A 26 3.93 8.17 -0.09
N ALA A 27 4.21 9.01 -1.09
CA ALA A 27 5.32 8.83 -2.00
C ALA A 27 5.87 10.20 -2.40
N GLU A 28 7.19 10.36 -2.30
CA GLU A 28 7.90 11.50 -2.88
C GLU A 28 8.53 11.05 -4.20
N GLN A 29 8.29 11.79 -5.26
CA GLN A 29 8.82 11.51 -6.59
C GLN A 29 9.31 12.80 -7.24
N ASP A 30 10.37 12.68 -8.04
CA ASP A 30 10.77 13.72 -8.98
C ASP A 30 9.81 13.68 -10.18
N PRO A 31 8.97 14.72 -10.39
CA PRO A 31 7.96 14.71 -11.44
C PRO A 31 8.56 14.66 -12.85
N GLU A 32 9.82 15.04 -13.05
CA GLU A 32 10.50 14.94 -14.33
C GLU A 32 10.91 13.49 -14.66
N LYS A 33 11.11 12.65 -13.64
CA LYS A 33 11.55 11.25 -13.79
C LYS A 33 10.41 10.25 -13.64
N ALA A 34 9.39 10.59 -12.86
CA ALA A 34 8.29 9.70 -12.51
C ALA A 34 6.99 10.50 -12.46
N ASN A 35 6.03 10.16 -13.34
CA ASN A 35 4.75 10.83 -13.39
C ASN A 35 4.02 10.67 -12.03
N PRO A 36 3.67 11.76 -11.32
CA PRO A 36 3.08 11.68 -9.99
C PRO A 36 1.77 10.91 -9.94
N LEU A 37 0.91 11.06 -10.95
CA LEU A 37 -0.40 10.39 -11.00
C LEU A 37 -0.25 8.89 -11.19
N GLU A 38 0.61 8.46 -12.12
CA GLU A 38 0.82 7.04 -12.41
C GLU A 38 1.43 6.34 -11.19
N TYR A 39 2.47 6.92 -10.59
CA TYR A 39 3.12 6.34 -9.42
C TYR A 39 2.22 6.34 -8.18
N SER A 40 1.40 7.37 -7.99
CA SER A 40 0.40 7.41 -6.92
C SER A 40 -0.61 6.26 -7.07
N ARG A 41 -1.13 6.04 -8.29
CA ARG A 41 -2.06 4.93 -8.58
C ARG A 41 -1.39 3.57 -8.37
N MET A 42 -0.17 3.40 -8.86
CA MET A 42 0.58 2.16 -8.70
C MET A 42 0.84 1.83 -7.22
N GLY A 43 1.24 2.82 -6.41
CA GLY A 43 1.44 2.66 -4.97
C GLY A 43 0.15 2.26 -4.26
N CYS A 44 -0.96 2.93 -4.57
CA CYS A 44 -2.27 2.62 -4.01
C CYS A 44 -2.74 1.20 -4.39
N GLU A 45 -2.62 0.81 -5.66
CA GLU A 45 -3.00 -0.53 -6.11
C GLU A 45 -2.14 -1.63 -5.48
N HIS A 46 -0.83 -1.39 -5.33
CA HIS A 46 0.07 -2.35 -4.69
C HIS A 46 -0.32 -2.58 -3.23
N LEU A 47 -0.53 -1.50 -2.46
CA LEU A 47 -0.97 -1.60 -1.08
C LEU A 47 -2.33 -2.29 -0.95
N ARG A 48 -3.30 -1.92 -1.81
CA ARG A 48 -4.63 -2.54 -1.81
C ARG A 48 -4.55 -4.06 -2.02
N LYS A 49 -3.71 -4.52 -2.96
CA LYS A 49 -3.50 -5.96 -3.19
C LYS A 49 -2.88 -6.66 -1.98
N ALA A 50 -1.90 -6.03 -1.32
CA ALA A 50 -1.26 -6.61 -0.14
C ALA A 50 -2.26 -6.78 1.03
N LEU A 51 -3.06 -5.74 1.30
CA LEU A 51 -4.07 -5.76 2.36
C LEU A 51 -5.20 -6.77 2.06
N GLN A 52 -5.69 -6.82 0.81
CA GLN A 52 -6.67 -7.82 0.38
C GLN A 52 -6.13 -9.25 0.51
N GLY A 53 -4.85 -9.48 0.21
CA GLY A 53 -4.20 -10.77 0.41
C GLY A 53 -4.16 -11.23 1.87
N ALA A 54 -4.21 -10.28 2.81
CA ALA A 54 -4.33 -10.55 4.24
C ALA A 54 -5.78 -10.54 4.76
N SER A 55 -6.78 -10.53 3.86
CA SER A 55 -8.21 -10.46 4.20
C SER A 55 -8.60 -9.18 4.98
N ILE A 56 -7.87 -8.09 4.80
CA ILE A 56 -8.24 -6.76 5.29
C ILE A 56 -9.09 -6.07 4.22
N THR A 57 -10.32 -5.70 4.60
CA THR A 57 -11.22 -4.91 3.75
C THR A 57 -10.81 -3.44 3.80
N ILE A 58 -10.82 -2.78 2.64
CA ILE A 58 -10.60 -1.34 2.53
C ILE A 58 -11.88 -0.72 1.98
N ASP A 59 -12.47 0.19 2.74
CA ASP A 59 -13.67 0.93 2.34
C ASP A 59 -13.27 2.21 1.58
N HIS A 60 -13.28 2.17 0.24
CA HIS A 60 -13.12 3.35 -0.64
C HIS A 60 -13.82 3.17 -1.99
#